data_AF-A0A519LB22-F1
#
_entry.id   AF-A0A519LB22-F1
#
_cell.length_a   1.000
_cell.length_b   1.000
_cell.length_c   1.000
_cell.angle_alpha   90.00
_cell.angle_beta   90.00
_cell.angle_gamma   90.00
#
_symmetry.space_group_name_H-M   'P 1'
#
loop_
_entity.id
_entity.type
_entity.pdbx_description
1 polymer ?
#
loop_
_entity_poly.entity_id
_entity_poly.type
_entity_poly.pdbx_seq_one_letter_code
_entity_poly.pdbx_strand_id
1 'polypeptide(L)'
;MSLSRRSVPHEPPTHPRQRRRRDRLDEGLGPPCPAAPRRNRRGRQRQRSHRGGQGRAHQLGRVPDPPADLRRRPVLHRGGSMSIDPQAIEREARAAASLRESLAQLAQGDEDLMLDMIEGETSLIECIDALLARNAADRALIEGTERVISDLQSRADRVDRRIKFDRTLIEQAMMTAEITKIERPVATLSLTNRAPSLRVDSESEIPAEFWSAGAPKLDRKALTAALKEGRPVPGAALSNAAPSLTVRTK
;
A
#
# COMPACT_ATOMS: atom_id res chain seq x y z
N MET A 1 -0.99 64.99 -36.70
CA MET A 1 0.24 64.94 -37.53
C MET A 1 1.00 63.67 -37.14
N SER A 2 0.54 62.47 -37.50
CA SER A 2 0.91 61.73 -38.72
C SER A 2 2.39 61.87 -39.08
N LEU A 3 3.21 60.87 -38.77
CA LEU A 3 4.34 60.47 -39.62
C LEU A 3 4.66 58.98 -39.41
N SER A 4 4.28 58.23 -40.44
CA SER A 4 4.57 56.83 -40.69
C SER A 4 6.03 56.66 -41.15
N ARG A 5 6.76 55.70 -40.59
CA ARG A 5 8.00 55.12 -41.15
C ARG A 5 7.96 53.61 -40.87
N ARG A 6 7.46 52.85 -41.85
CA ARG A 6 8.22 52.04 -42.81
C ARG A 6 8.94 50.83 -42.17
N SER A 7 8.21 49.73 -42.28
CA SER A 7 8.59 48.33 -42.23
C SER A 7 9.87 47.99 -43.01
N VAL A 8 10.73 47.17 -42.39
CA VAL A 8 11.83 46.46 -43.05
C VAL A 8 11.55 44.95 -42.88
N PRO A 9 11.49 44.14 -43.95
CA PRO A 9 11.29 42.70 -43.86
C PRO A 9 12.63 42.00 -43.60
N HIS A 10 12.70 41.17 -42.55
CA HIS A 10 13.86 40.32 -42.30
C HIS A 10 13.60 38.94 -42.94
N GLU A 11 14.25 38.65 -44.06
CA GLU A 11 14.25 37.34 -44.69
C GLU A 11 15.05 36.30 -43.86
N PRO A 12 14.71 35.00 -43.95
CA PRO A 12 15.43 33.93 -43.26
C PRO A 12 16.66 33.44 -44.07
N PRO A 13 17.75 33.00 -43.42
CA PRO A 13 18.92 32.50 -44.13
C PRO A 13 18.65 31.12 -44.75
N THR A 14 18.74 31.07 -46.09
CA THR A 14 18.78 29.86 -46.92
C THR A 14 20.11 29.10 -46.80
N HIS A 15 20.02 27.77 -46.69
CA HIS A 15 21.10 26.78 -46.57
C HIS A 15 22.26 26.88 -47.60
N PRO A 16 23.43 26.32 -47.27
CA PRO A 16 24.27 25.63 -48.25
C PRO A 16 24.07 24.11 -48.17
N ARG A 17 23.56 23.53 -49.25
CA ARG A 17 23.76 22.11 -49.59
C ARG A 17 25.24 21.86 -49.85
N GLN A 18 25.85 20.88 -49.20
CA GLN A 18 27.01 20.11 -49.70
C GLN A 18 27.09 18.78 -48.92
N ARG A 19 26.53 17.71 -49.49
CA ARG A 19 27.22 16.59 -50.17
C ARG A 19 28.08 15.69 -49.26
N ARG A 20 27.56 14.47 -49.07
CA ARG A 20 28.23 13.15 -49.06
C ARG A 20 29.42 12.98 -48.10
N ARG A 21 29.28 12.01 -47.19
CA ARG A 21 30.04 10.76 -47.22
C ARG A 21 29.39 9.74 -46.27
N ARG A 22 29.17 8.54 -46.81
CA ARG A 22 29.10 7.30 -46.04
C ARG A 22 30.38 7.22 -45.22
N ASP A 23 30.30 6.85 -43.95
CA ASP A 23 31.18 5.84 -43.35
C ASP A 23 30.70 5.44 -41.95
N ARG A 24 30.37 4.15 -41.85
CA ARG A 24 30.57 3.22 -40.72
C ARG A 24 30.63 3.79 -39.30
N LEU A 25 29.65 3.41 -38.48
CA LEU A 25 29.94 2.77 -37.18
C LEU A 25 28.93 1.64 -36.99
N ASP A 26 29.45 0.45 -37.28
CA ASP A 26 28.99 -0.85 -36.81
C ASP A 26 29.32 -0.89 -35.31
N GLU A 27 28.33 -1.08 -34.42
CA GLU A 27 28.53 -1.63 -33.06
C GLU A 27 27.18 -1.81 -32.34
N GLY A 28 26.85 -3.06 -31.98
CA GLY A 28 26.02 -3.31 -30.79
C GLY A 28 24.65 -3.98 -30.93
N LEU A 29 24.39 -4.83 -31.92
CA LEU A 29 23.28 -5.81 -31.83
C LEU A 29 23.79 -7.09 -31.18
N GLY A 30 23.49 -7.27 -29.89
CA GLY A 30 23.77 -8.51 -29.16
C GLY A 30 23.07 -9.74 -29.77
N PRO A 31 23.56 -10.96 -29.51
CA PRO A 31 23.09 -12.16 -30.20
C PRO A 31 21.62 -12.49 -29.87
N PRO A 32 20.81 -12.93 -30.86
CA PRO A 32 19.45 -13.38 -30.60
C PRO A 32 19.43 -14.66 -29.75
N CYS A 33 18.50 -14.74 -28.81
CA CYS A 33 18.28 -15.90 -27.93
C CYS A 33 18.13 -17.22 -28.72
N PRO A 34 18.67 -18.35 -28.22
CA PRO A 34 18.54 -19.63 -28.90
C PRO A 34 17.09 -20.16 -28.88
N ALA A 35 16.62 -20.61 -30.03
CA ALA A 35 15.29 -21.17 -30.25
C ALA A 35 15.06 -22.46 -29.45
N ALA A 36 13.90 -22.55 -28.77
CA ALA A 36 13.47 -23.76 -28.07
C ALA A 36 13.17 -24.93 -29.05
N PRO A 37 13.46 -26.19 -28.67
CA PRO A 37 13.28 -27.34 -29.57
C PRO A 37 11.80 -27.66 -29.82
N ARG A 38 11.46 -27.85 -31.11
CA ARG A 38 10.13 -28.25 -31.59
C ARG A 38 9.77 -29.66 -31.09
N ARG A 39 8.73 -29.78 -30.24
CA ARG A 39 8.15 -31.08 -29.89
C ARG A 39 7.46 -31.71 -31.10
N ASN A 40 7.94 -32.90 -31.47
CA ASN A 40 7.47 -33.75 -32.55
C ASN A 40 6.00 -34.18 -32.30
N ARG A 41 5.04 -33.68 -33.10
CA ARG A 41 3.68 -34.24 -33.19
C ARG A 41 3.67 -35.33 -34.26
N ARG A 42 4.07 -36.55 -33.91
CA ARG A 42 3.79 -37.74 -34.71
C ARG A 42 2.62 -38.52 -34.12
N GLY A 43 1.61 -38.75 -34.95
CA GLY A 43 0.71 -39.90 -34.84
C GLY A 43 -0.60 -39.68 -34.09
N ARG A 44 -1.66 -39.37 -34.85
CA ARG A 44 -2.97 -40.07 -34.77
C ARG A 44 -3.83 -39.66 -35.95
N GLN A 45 -3.64 -40.37 -37.07
CA GLN A 45 -4.69 -40.57 -38.07
C GLN A 45 -5.87 -41.26 -37.40
N ARG A 46 -7.06 -40.64 -37.41
CA ARG A 46 -8.34 -41.35 -37.50
C ARG A 46 -9.32 -40.51 -38.33
N GLN A 47 -9.41 -40.93 -39.59
CA GLN A 47 -10.61 -41.09 -40.42
C GLN A 47 -11.72 -40.03 -40.29
N ARG A 48 -11.86 -39.26 -41.38
CA ARG A 48 -13.08 -38.53 -41.73
C ARG A 48 -14.12 -39.55 -42.21
N SER A 49 -15.31 -39.52 -41.61
CA SER A 49 -16.53 -40.00 -42.26
C SER A 49 -17.59 -38.92 -42.16
N HIS A 50 -18.14 -38.56 -43.32
CA HIS A 50 -19.27 -37.67 -43.46
C HIS A 50 -20.54 -38.35 -42.94
N ARG A 51 -21.32 -37.65 -42.12
CA ARG A 51 -22.78 -37.79 -42.10
C ARG A 51 -23.44 -36.58 -41.45
N GLY A 52 -24.26 -35.89 -42.24
CA GLY A 52 -25.57 -35.35 -41.87
C GLY A 52 -25.62 -34.32 -40.76
N GLY A 53 -25.89 -33.08 -41.14
CA GLY A 53 -26.36 -32.07 -40.20
C GLY A 53 -27.72 -32.42 -39.58
N GLN A 54 -27.93 -31.92 -38.38
CA GLN A 54 -29.19 -31.33 -37.91
C GLN A 54 -28.86 -30.55 -36.64
N GLY A 55 -29.23 -29.27 -36.64
CA GLY A 55 -29.02 -28.36 -35.52
C GLY A 55 -29.72 -28.85 -34.26
N ARG A 56 -29.00 -28.83 -33.15
CA ARG A 56 -29.59 -28.81 -31.81
C ARG A 56 -28.84 -27.77 -31.00
N ALA A 57 -29.57 -26.72 -30.64
CA ALA A 57 -29.14 -25.72 -29.67
C ALA A 57 -28.74 -26.46 -28.38
N HIS A 58 -27.44 -26.47 -28.08
CA HIS A 58 -26.97 -26.87 -26.76
C HIS A 58 -27.39 -25.78 -25.78
N GLN A 59 -28.53 -26.02 -25.11
CA GLN A 59 -28.81 -25.42 -23.82
C GLN A 59 -27.58 -25.61 -22.94
N LEU A 60 -26.99 -24.50 -22.51
CA LEU A 60 -26.00 -24.50 -21.43
C LEU A 60 -26.66 -25.19 -20.25
N GLY A 61 -26.17 -26.39 -19.91
CA GLY A 61 -26.64 -27.11 -18.73
C GLY A 61 -26.47 -26.21 -17.52
N ARG A 62 -27.56 -25.82 -16.88
CA ARG A 62 -27.53 -25.32 -15.52
C ARG A 62 -26.80 -26.38 -14.69
N VAL A 63 -25.71 -25.99 -14.04
CA VAL A 63 -25.13 -26.81 -12.98
C VAL A 63 -26.26 -27.03 -11.96
N PRO A 64 -26.63 -28.28 -11.63
CA PRO A 64 -27.66 -28.51 -10.63
C PRO A 64 -27.18 -27.92 -9.31
N ASP A 65 -28.05 -27.18 -8.63
CA ASP A 65 -27.77 -26.69 -7.29
C ASP A 65 -27.37 -27.88 -6.40
N PRO A 66 -26.29 -27.75 -5.61
CA PRO A 66 -25.89 -28.83 -4.71
C PRO A 66 -27.04 -29.12 -3.73
N PRO A 67 -27.24 -30.41 -3.36
CA PRO A 67 -28.33 -30.80 -2.47
C PRO A 67 -28.27 -30.03 -1.14
N ALA A 68 -29.45 -29.70 -0.59
CA ALA A 68 -29.64 -28.81 0.56
C ALA A 68 -28.90 -29.23 1.85
N ASP A 69 -28.34 -30.44 1.88
CA ASP A 69 -27.65 -31.04 3.04
C ASP A 69 -26.29 -30.41 3.35
N LEU A 70 -25.69 -29.66 2.40
CA LEU A 70 -24.45 -28.89 2.65
C LEU A 70 -24.68 -27.55 3.35
N ARG A 71 -25.93 -27.19 3.69
CA ARG A 71 -26.23 -26.00 4.51
C ARG A 71 -26.00 -26.20 6.00
N ARG A 72 -25.77 -27.44 6.44
CA ARG A 72 -25.29 -27.75 7.80
C ARG A 72 -23.81 -28.11 7.75
N ARG A 73 -22.97 -27.21 7.23
CA ARG A 73 -21.57 -27.24 7.67
C ARG A 73 -21.61 -27.07 9.18
N PRO A 74 -20.99 -27.95 9.99
CA PRO A 74 -20.76 -27.62 11.38
C PRO A 74 -20.07 -26.26 11.36
N VAL A 75 -20.59 -25.31 12.13
CA VAL A 75 -19.87 -24.06 12.40
C VAL A 75 -18.55 -24.53 12.95
N LEU A 76 -17.50 -24.53 12.10
CA LEU A 76 -16.13 -24.67 12.55
C LEU A 76 -16.07 -23.63 13.66
N HIS A 77 -15.96 -24.09 14.90
CA HIS A 77 -15.63 -23.21 16.01
C HIS A 77 -14.31 -22.60 15.60
N ARG A 78 -14.41 -21.42 14.97
CA ARG A 78 -13.29 -20.64 14.49
C ARG A 78 -12.44 -20.48 15.72
N GLY A 79 -11.24 -21.06 15.65
CA GLY A 79 -10.37 -21.36 16.77
C GLY A 79 -10.58 -20.36 17.88
N GLY A 80 -11.02 -20.86 19.04
CA GLY A 80 -11.18 -20.03 20.22
C GLY A 80 -9.86 -19.33 20.42
N SER A 81 -9.81 -18.04 20.05
CA SER A 81 -8.86 -17.13 20.65
C SER A 81 -8.96 -17.41 22.13
N MET A 82 -7.83 -17.66 22.77
CA MET A 82 -7.71 -17.72 24.22
C MET A 82 -8.29 -16.40 24.73
N SER A 83 -9.61 -16.41 24.95
CA SER A 83 -10.41 -15.21 25.15
C SER A 83 -10.44 -15.09 26.63
N ILE A 84 -9.40 -14.45 27.14
CA ILE A 84 -9.39 -13.98 28.50
C ILE A 84 -10.56 -13.01 28.57
N ASP A 85 -11.56 -13.39 29.35
CA ASP A 85 -12.73 -12.57 29.62
C ASP A 85 -12.25 -11.27 30.26
N PRO A 86 -12.52 -10.08 29.68
CA PRO A 86 -12.16 -8.81 30.29
C PRO A 86 -12.68 -8.67 31.73
N GLN A 87 -13.82 -9.27 32.04
CA GLN A 87 -14.37 -9.25 33.39
C GLN A 87 -13.61 -10.15 34.36
N ALA A 88 -12.91 -11.17 33.88
CA ALA A 88 -12.09 -12.04 34.72
C ALA A 88 -10.92 -11.25 35.30
N ILE A 89 -10.13 -10.55 34.49
CA ILE A 89 -9.00 -9.75 35.00
C ILE A 89 -9.48 -8.62 35.93
N GLU A 90 -10.61 -7.98 35.64
CA GLU A 90 -11.20 -6.97 36.53
C GLU A 90 -11.66 -7.56 37.87
N ARG A 91 -12.19 -8.79 37.87
CA ARG A 91 -12.57 -9.50 39.10
C ARG A 91 -11.35 -9.86 39.93
N GLU A 92 -10.33 -10.45 39.32
CA GLU A 92 -9.09 -10.82 40.03
C GLU A 92 -8.35 -9.57 40.54
N ALA A 93 -8.33 -8.47 39.77
CA ALA A 93 -7.76 -7.20 40.22
C ALA A 93 -8.51 -6.62 41.43
N ARG A 94 -9.85 -6.74 41.45
CA ARG A 94 -10.66 -6.34 42.61
C ARG A 94 -10.42 -7.25 43.81
N ALA A 95 -10.26 -8.55 43.60
CA ALA A 95 -9.91 -9.51 44.64
C ALA A 95 -8.54 -9.20 45.26
N ALA A 96 -7.52 -8.96 44.42
CA ALA A 96 -6.18 -8.57 44.85
C ALA A 96 -6.19 -7.25 45.64
N ALA A 97 -6.98 -6.26 45.22
CA ALA A 97 -7.14 -5.00 45.96
C ALA A 97 -7.79 -5.21 47.34
N SER A 98 -8.85 -6.04 47.41
CA SER A 98 -9.52 -6.38 48.67
C SER A 98 -8.61 -7.17 49.61
N LEU A 99 -7.79 -8.08 49.07
CA LEU A 99 -6.83 -8.86 49.82
C LEU A 99 -5.70 -7.98 50.36
N ARG A 100 -5.17 -7.07 49.53
CA ARG A 100 -4.18 -6.06 49.92
C ARG A 100 -4.66 -5.22 51.11
N GLU A 101 -5.91 -4.76 51.09
CA GLU A 101 -6.49 -3.98 52.19
C GLU A 101 -6.59 -4.83 53.48
N SER A 102 -7.00 -6.09 53.35
CA SER A 102 -7.13 -7.01 54.49
C SER A 102 -5.76 -7.40 55.10
N LEU A 103 -4.73 -7.56 54.26
CA LEU A 103 -3.38 -7.94 54.68
C LEU A 103 -2.51 -6.75 55.08
N ALA A 104 -2.94 -5.51 54.85
CA ALA A 104 -2.15 -4.30 55.11
C ALA A 104 -1.64 -4.22 56.57
N GLN A 105 -2.43 -4.70 57.53
CA GLN A 105 -2.03 -4.73 58.96
C GLN A 105 -1.07 -5.88 59.29
N LEU A 106 -1.15 -7.00 58.55
CA LEU A 106 -0.35 -8.20 58.77
C LEU A 106 1.03 -8.11 58.10
N ALA A 107 1.10 -7.52 56.91
CA ALA A 107 2.32 -7.39 56.13
C ALA A 107 3.30 -6.33 56.69
N GLN A 108 2.85 -5.42 57.58
CA GLN A 108 3.69 -4.40 58.23
C GLN A 108 4.58 -3.56 57.28
N GLY A 109 4.19 -3.42 56.01
CA GLY A 109 4.96 -2.70 54.99
C GLY A 109 5.96 -3.55 54.19
N ASP A 110 5.98 -4.87 54.40
CA ASP A 110 6.68 -5.83 53.54
C ASP A 110 5.87 -6.07 52.25
N GLU A 111 6.25 -5.38 51.18
CA GLU A 111 5.57 -5.48 49.88
C GLU A 111 5.88 -6.82 49.18
N ASP A 112 7.04 -7.44 49.43
CA ASP A 112 7.39 -8.74 48.82
C ASP A 112 6.50 -9.85 49.41
N LEU A 113 6.34 -9.87 50.75
CA LEU A 113 5.39 -10.77 51.41
C LEU A 113 3.94 -10.54 50.93
N MET A 114 3.56 -9.28 50.70
CA MET A 114 2.24 -8.95 50.18
C MET A 114 2.03 -9.48 48.77
N LEU A 115 3.04 -9.40 47.91
CA LEU A 115 2.99 -9.91 46.55
C LEU A 115 2.89 -11.44 46.53
N ASP A 116 3.70 -12.15 47.32
CA ASP A 116 3.66 -13.61 47.42
C ASP A 116 2.27 -14.11 47.86
N MET A 117 1.63 -13.41 48.80
CA MET A 117 0.28 -13.76 49.24
C MET A 117 -0.79 -13.45 48.19
N ILE A 118 -0.66 -12.35 47.45
CA ILE A 118 -1.58 -12.02 46.36
C ILE A 118 -1.44 -13.01 45.20
N GLU A 119 -0.22 -13.43 44.87
CA GLU A 119 0.05 -14.46 43.86
C GLU A 119 -0.52 -15.82 44.29
N GLY A 120 -0.40 -16.19 45.57
CA GLY A 120 -0.94 -17.46 46.06
C GLY A 120 -2.47 -17.54 46.12
N GLU A 121 -3.15 -16.43 46.42
CA GLU A 121 -4.60 -16.39 46.67
C GLU A 121 -5.43 -15.89 45.47
N THR A 122 -4.82 -15.22 44.50
CA THR A 122 -5.53 -14.66 43.34
C THR A 122 -4.93 -15.15 42.02
N SER A 123 -5.77 -15.26 40.99
CA SER A 123 -5.30 -15.66 39.66
C SER A 123 -4.91 -14.46 38.77
N LEU A 124 -4.57 -13.32 39.40
CA LEU A 124 -4.30 -12.07 38.70
C LEU A 124 -3.03 -12.17 37.85
N ILE A 125 -1.98 -12.79 38.37
CA ILE A 125 -0.69 -12.90 37.69
C ILE A 125 -0.81 -13.82 36.47
N GLU A 126 -1.50 -14.95 36.60
CA GLU A 126 -1.77 -15.87 35.49
C GLU A 126 -2.63 -15.21 34.40
N CYS A 127 -3.59 -14.37 34.79
CA CYS A 127 -4.35 -13.58 33.82
C CYS A 127 -3.45 -12.60 33.05
N ILE A 128 -2.49 -11.95 33.73
CA ILE A 128 -1.51 -11.05 33.11
C ILE A 128 -0.59 -11.84 32.17
N ASP A 129 -0.07 -12.98 32.61
CA ASP A 129 0.80 -13.84 31.81
C ASP A 129 0.11 -14.34 30.54
N ALA A 130 -1.15 -14.75 30.65
CA ALA A 130 -1.95 -15.16 29.50
C ALA A 130 -2.15 -14.00 28.51
N LEU A 131 -2.34 -12.76 28.98
CA LEU A 131 -2.39 -11.57 28.13
C LEU A 131 -1.04 -11.27 27.48
N LEU A 132 0.08 -11.43 28.19
CA LEU A 132 1.41 -11.25 27.65
C LEU A 132 1.73 -12.29 26.56
N ALA A 133 1.39 -13.56 26.80
CA ALA A 133 1.53 -14.64 25.83
C ALA A 133 0.69 -14.38 24.57
N ARG A 134 -0.55 -13.90 24.74
CA ARG A 134 -1.40 -13.47 23.62
C ARG A 134 -0.78 -12.31 22.83
N ASN A 135 -0.28 -11.28 23.51
CA ASN A 135 0.40 -10.16 22.85
C ASN A 135 1.62 -10.61 22.03
N ALA A 136 2.39 -11.58 22.54
CA ALA A 136 3.53 -12.14 21.82
C ALA A 136 3.07 -12.92 20.56
N ALA A 137 2.03 -13.75 20.68
CA ALA A 137 1.45 -14.46 19.54
C ALA A 137 0.89 -13.50 18.48
N ASP A 138 0.17 -12.46 18.91
CA ASP A 138 -0.39 -11.44 18.01
C ASP A 138 0.72 -10.67 17.29
N ARG A 139 1.83 -10.34 17.97
CA ARG A 139 3.01 -9.72 17.31
C ARG A 139 3.62 -10.60 16.22
N ALA A 140 3.78 -11.89 16.49
CA ALA A 140 4.27 -12.83 15.47
C ALA A 140 3.30 -12.95 14.29
N LEU A 141 1.99 -12.88 14.56
CA LEU A 141 0.97 -12.89 13.52
C LEU A 141 1.02 -11.63 12.64
N ILE A 142 1.22 -10.46 13.25
CA ILE A 142 1.41 -9.19 12.54
C ILE A 142 2.62 -9.29 11.60
N GLU A 143 3.77 -9.71 12.12
CA GLU A 143 5.00 -9.82 11.32
C GLU A 143 4.83 -10.80 10.14
N GLY A 144 4.21 -11.95 10.38
CA GLY A 144 3.90 -12.91 9.33
C GLY A 144 2.95 -12.34 8.26
N THR A 145 1.95 -11.57 8.68
CA THR A 145 0.98 -10.94 7.79
C THR A 145 1.63 -9.84 6.94
N GLU A 146 2.51 -9.03 7.53
CA GLU A 146 3.26 -7.99 6.81
C GLU A 146 4.13 -8.56 5.69
N ARG A 147 4.78 -9.71 5.92
CA ARG A 147 5.55 -10.41 4.88
C ARG A 147 4.66 -10.83 3.70
N VAL A 148 3.49 -11.39 3.98
CA VAL A 148 2.52 -11.78 2.94
C VAL A 148 2.00 -10.57 2.17
N ILE A 149 1.71 -9.46 2.87
CA ILE A 149 1.31 -8.20 2.23
C ILE A 149 2.39 -7.70 1.27
N SER A 150 3.65 -7.67 1.71
CA SER A 150 4.79 -7.27 0.89
C SER A 150 4.94 -8.11 -0.38
N ASP A 151 4.76 -9.43 -0.27
CA ASP A 151 4.80 -10.34 -1.42
C ASP A 151 3.66 -10.07 -2.42
N LEU A 152 2.46 -9.78 -1.92
CA LEU A 152 1.30 -9.43 -2.74
C LEU A 152 1.46 -8.06 -3.40
N GLN A 153 1.99 -7.07 -2.70
CA GLN A 153 2.34 -5.76 -3.27
C GLN A 153 3.36 -5.91 -4.38
N SER A 154 4.42 -6.70 -4.16
CA SER A 154 5.43 -6.99 -5.19
C SER A 154 4.83 -7.66 -6.43
N ARG A 155 3.79 -8.48 -6.27
CA ARG A 155 3.04 -9.07 -7.40
C ARG A 155 2.18 -8.03 -8.11
N ALA A 156 1.47 -7.18 -7.37
CA ALA A 156 0.67 -6.10 -7.91
C ALA A 156 1.54 -5.13 -8.73
N ASP A 157 2.71 -4.75 -8.21
CA ASP A 157 3.66 -3.86 -8.88
C ASP A 157 4.16 -4.42 -10.22
N ARG A 158 4.38 -5.74 -10.31
CA ARG A 158 4.75 -6.37 -11.59
C ARG A 158 3.63 -6.26 -12.63
N VAL A 159 2.38 -6.41 -12.21
CA VAL A 159 1.23 -6.25 -13.10
C VAL A 159 1.06 -4.78 -13.49
N ASP A 160 1.23 -3.84 -12.56
CA ASP A 160 1.18 -2.41 -12.84
C ASP A 160 2.28 -1.96 -13.82
N ARG A 161 3.52 -2.44 -13.63
CA ARG A 161 4.62 -2.22 -14.58
C ARG A 161 4.29 -2.75 -15.97
N ARG A 162 3.66 -3.93 -16.07
CA ARG A 162 3.20 -4.48 -17.36
C ARG A 162 2.14 -3.60 -18.00
N ILE A 163 1.15 -3.14 -17.25
CA ILE A 163 0.11 -2.22 -17.75
C ILE A 163 0.72 -0.91 -18.28
N LYS A 164 1.66 -0.32 -17.53
CA LYS A 164 2.37 0.90 -17.93
C LYS A 164 3.22 0.68 -19.19
N PHE A 165 3.89 -0.47 -19.28
CA PHE A 165 4.68 -0.84 -20.45
C PHE A 165 3.79 -1.03 -21.68
N ASP A 166 2.69 -1.78 -21.57
CA ASP A 166 1.72 -1.98 -22.65
C ASP A 166 1.15 -0.64 -23.13
N ARG A 167 0.83 0.28 -22.20
CA ARG A 167 0.40 1.64 -22.54
C ARG A 167 1.46 2.40 -23.33
N THR A 168 2.72 2.35 -22.89
CA THR A 168 3.84 3.01 -23.57
C THR A 168 4.04 2.45 -24.98
N LEU A 169 3.92 1.13 -25.15
CA LEU A 169 3.99 0.49 -26.46
C LEU A 169 2.84 0.92 -27.38
N ILE A 170 1.61 1.03 -26.86
CA ILE A 170 0.46 1.51 -27.62
C ILE A 170 0.69 2.98 -28.04
N GLU A 171 1.13 3.83 -27.10
CA GLU A 171 1.46 5.24 -27.38
C GLU A 171 2.54 5.35 -28.46
N GLN A 172 3.63 4.58 -28.36
CA GLN A 172 4.72 4.56 -29.36
C GLN A 172 4.24 4.06 -30.73
N ALA A 173 3.39 3.02 -30.76
CA ALA A 173 2.84 2.49 -32.00
C ALA A 173 1.92 3.51 -32.69
N MET A 174 1.08 4.21 -31.92
CA MET A 174 0.22 5.28 -32.44
C MET A 174 1.03 6.46 -32.97
N MET A 175 2.09 6.87 -32.26
CA MET A 175 3.01 7.92 -32.73
C MET A 175 3.72 7.52 -34.03
N THR A 176 4.24 6.30 -34.11
CA THR A 176 4.96 5.79 -35.29
C THR A 176 4.03 5.65 -36.50
N ALA A 177 2.76 5.28 -36.28
CA ALA A 177 1.76 5.17 -37.34
C ALA A 177 1.08 6.51 -37.69
N GLU A 178 1.40 7.60 -36.97
CA GLU A 178 0.78 8.92 -37.10
C GLU A 178 -0.76 8.89 -36.91
N ILE A 179 -1.27 7.93 -36.13
CA ILE A 179 -2.71 7.79 -35.86
C ILE A 179 -3.07 8.49 -34.55
N THR A 180 -3.93 9.50 -34.64
CA THR A 180 -4.34 10.29 -33.46
C THR A 180 -5.50 9.67 -32.68
N LYS A 181 -6.34 8.84 -33.31
CA LYS A 181 -7.53 8.25 -32.68
C LYS A 181 -7.87 6.87 -33.24
N ILE A 182 -8.16 5.90 -32.35
CA ILE A 182 -8.57 4.54 -32.69
C ILE A 182 -9.77 4.13 -31.82
N GLU A 183 -10.88 3.76 -32.46
CA GLU A 183 -12.07 3.23 -31.81
C GLU A 183 -12.05 1.70 -31.84
N ARG A 184 -12.00 1.04 -30.68
CA ARG A 184 -12.10 -0.42 -30.57
C ARG A 184 -13.28 -0.82 -29.68
N PRO A 185 -13.85 -2.03 -29.84
CA PRO A 185 -14.96 -2.49 -29.00
C PRO A 185 -14.67 -2.52 -27.49
N VAL A 186 -13.40 -2.60 -27.09
CA VAL A 186 -12.97 -2.66 -25.69
C VAL A 186 -12.65 -1.26 -25.13
N ALA A 187 -12.14 -0.34 -25.96
CA ALA A 187 -11.73 0.99 -25.54
C ALA A 187 -11.51 1.93 -26.75
N THR A 188 -11.68 3.22 -26.51
CA THR A 188 -11.28 4.30 -27.41
C THR A 188 -9.91 4.83 -27.01
N LEU A 189 -8.97 4.86 -27.95
CA LEU A 189 -7.62 5.39 -27.76
C LEU A 189 -7.52 6.73 -28.49
N SER A 190 -7.11 7.79 -27.79
CA SER A 190 -6.86 9.10 -28.37
C SER A 190 -5.51 9.63 -27.89
N LEU A 191 -4.63 9.95 -28.83
CA LEU A 191 -3.36 10.59 -28.54
C LEU A 191 -3.57 12.11 -28.55
N THR A 192 -3.43 12.74 -27.39
CA THR A 192 -3.54 14.19 -27.22
C THR A 192 -2.23 14.72 -26.68
N ASN A 193 -1.77 15.86 -27.20
CA ASN A 193 -0.58 16.50 -26.67
C ASN A 193 -0.86 17.01 -25.25
N ARG A 194 -0.05 16.62 -24.27
CA ARG A 194 -0.25 17.06 -22.89
C ARG A 194 -0.02 18.57 -22.78
N ALA A 195 -0.78 19.23 -21.91
CA ALA A 195 -0.56 20.63 -21.58
C ALA A 195 0.87 20.82 -21.03
N PRO A 196 1.54 21.95 -21.33
CA PRO A 196 2.87 22.22 -20.82
C PRO A 196 2.87 22.23 -19.28
N SER A 197 3.77 21.50 -18.65
CA SER A 197 3.97 21.55 -17.20
C SER A 197 4.88 22.74 -16.84
N LEU A 198 4.48 23.54 -15.85
CA LEU A 198 5.32 24.61 -15.30
C LEU A 198 6.60 24.00 -14.71
N ARG A 199 7.74 24.34 -15.30
CA ARG A 199 9.07 24.02 -14.79
C ARG A 199 9.67 25.32 -14.27
N VAL A 200 9.97 25.36 -12.98
CA VAL A 200 10.64 26.48 -12.34
C VAL A 200 12.13 26.15 -12.31
N ASP A 201 12.93 26.89 -13.08
CA ASP A 201 14.38 26.67 -13.13
C ASP A 201 15.15 27.48 -12.07
N SER A 202 14.60 28.62 -11.60
CA SER A 202 15.17 29.44 -10.53
C SER A 202 14.05 30.14 -9.73
N GLU A 203 13.91 29.79 -8.45
CA GLU A 203 12.91 30.36 -7.56
C GLU A 203 13.21 31.83 -7.19
N SER A 204 14.47 32.25 -7.26
CA SER A 204 14.90 33.62 -6.91
C SER A 204 14.57 34.66 -7.99
N GLU A 205 14.31 34.22 -9.21
CA GLU A 205 13.90 35.09 -10.33
C GLU A 205 12.38 35.23 -10.43
N ILE A 206 11.62 34.45 -9.64
CA ILE A 206 10.17 34.51 -9.63
C ILE A 206 9.73 35.77 -8.89
N PRO A 207 8.94 36.66 -9.51
CA PRO A 207 8.41 37.84 -8.86
C PRO A 207 7.68 37.51 -7.55
N ALA A 208 7.78 38.42 -6.57
CA ALA A 208 7.16 38.28 -5.25
C ALA A 208 5.63 38.09 -5.29
N GLU A 209 4.98 38.38 -6.42
CA GLU A 209 3.56 38.19 -6.68
C GLU A 209 3.11 36.71 -6.64
N PHE A 210 4.02 35.76 -6.90
CA PHE A 210 3.72 34.32 -6.87
C PHE A 210 4.01 33.66 -5.51
N TRP A 211 4.53 34.43 -4.55
CA TRP A 211 4.85 33.94 -3.22
C TRP A 211 3.71 34.26 -2.25
N SER A 212 3.03 33.22 -1.76
CA SER A 212 2.11 33.37 -0.63
C SER A 212 2.90 33.45 0.68
N ALA A 213 2.76 34.53 1.44
CA ALA A 213 3.31 34.63 2.78
C ALA A 213 2.71 33.52 3.69
N GLY A 214 3.54 32.55 4.10
CA GLY A 214 3.10 31.42 4.90
C GLY A 214 2.50 31.84 6.24
N ALA A 215 1.44 31.16 6.67
CA ALA A 215 0.80 31.39 7.96
C ALA A 215 1.78 31.23 9.15
N PRO A 216 1.60 31.99 10.25
CA PRO A 216 2.46 31.90 11.43
C PRO A 216 2.43 30.48 12.01
N LYS A 217 3.58 29.79 11.96
CA LYS A 217 3.76 28.47 12.58
C LYS A 217 3.91 28.65 14.09
N LEU A 218 3.02 28.00 14.85
CA LEU A 218 3.11 27.92 16.29
C LEU A 218 4.23 26.96 16.71
N ASP A 219 5.25 27.47 17.40
CA ASP A 219 6.33 26.67 17.97
C ASP A 219 5.89 25.98 19.26
N ARG A 220 5.27 24.81 19.10
CA ARG A 220 4.78 23.96 20.21
C ARG A 220 5.88 23.59 21.21
N LYS A 221 7.14 23.52 20.78
CA LYS A 221 8.31 23.23 21.64
C LYS A 221 8.62 24.38 22.60
N ALA A 222 8.60 25.62 22.12
CA ALA A 222 8.78 26.79 22.96
C ALA A 222 7.62 26.97 23.94
N LEU A 223 6.39 26.69 23.50
CA LEU A 223 5.19 26.72 24.33
C LEU A 223 5.25 25.69 25.47
N THR A 224 5.65 24.46 25.17
CA THR A 224 5.78 23.39 26.18
C THR A 224 6.95 23.63 27.14
N ALA A 225 8.04 24.24 26.69
CA ALA A 225 9.13 24.68 27.57
C ALA A 225 8.68 25.80 28.52
N ALA A 226 8.01 26.84 28.00
CA ALA A 226 7.50 27.95 28.79
C ALA A 226 6.46 27.52 29.85
N LEU A 227 5.60 26.54 29.52
CA LEU A 227 4.63 25.97 30.47
C LEU A 227 5.29 25.09 31.54
N LYS A 228 6.38 24.39 31.21
CA LYS A 228 7.18 23.62 32.20
C LYS A 228 7.96 24.52 33.14
N GLU A 229 8.38 25.70 32.68
CA GLU A 229 9.04 26.75 33.47
C GLU A 229 8.05 27.57 34.32
N GLY A 230 6.75 27.27 34.26
CA GLY A 230 5.73 27.93 35.08
C GLY A 230 5.26 29.29 34.59
N ARG A 231 5.56 29.68 33.33
CA ARG A 231 4.96 30.88 32.73
C ARG A 231 3.54 30.58 32.27
N PRO A 232 2.51 31.27 32.80
CA PRO A 232 1.14 31.05 32.36
C PRO A 232 0.99 31.55 30.92
N VAL A 233 0.76 30.64 29.97
CA VAL A 233 0.38 30.99 28.60
C VAL A 233 -1.14 30.83 28.47
N PRO A 234 -1.89 31.89 28.14
CA PRO A 234 -3.34 31.79 27.91
C PRO A 234 -3.60 30.78 26.78
N GLY A 235 -4.34 29.71 27.09
CA GLY A 235 -4.73 28.69 26.10
C GLY A 235 -3.89 27.40 26.08
N ALA A 236 -2.95 27.20 26.99
CA ALA A 236 -2.22 25.94 27.08
C ALA A 236 -1.98 25.52 28.55
N ALA A 237 -2.30 24.26 28.86
CA ALA A 237 -2.16 23.68 30.19
C ALA A 237 -1.44 22.33 30.10
N LEU A 238 -0.61 22.01 31.10
CA LEU A 238 -0.01 20.69 31.25
C LEU A 238 -0.97 19.79 32.03
N SER A 239 -1.50 18.76 31.38
CA SER A 239 -2.26 17.70 32.04
C SER A 239 -1.31 16.55 32.43
N ASN A 240 -1.31 16.15 33.70
CA ASN A 240 -0.69 14.89 34.10
C ASN A 240 -1.49 13.74 33.48
N ALA A 241 -0.89 13.00 32.55
CA ALA A 241 -1.52 11.85 31.91
C ALA A 241 -1.57 10.65 32.88
N ALA A 242 -2.53 9.75 32.65
CA ALA A 242 -2.64 8.50 33.40
C ALA A 242 -1.34 7.68 33.36
N PRO A 243 -1.10 6.80 34.35
CA PRO A 243 0.07 5.93 34.37
C PRO A 243 0.20 5.12 33.07
N SER A 244 1.40 5.10 32.49
CA SER A 244 1.68 4.36 31.25
C SER A 244 2.34 3.01 31.56
N LEU A 245 1.77 1.92 31.05
CA LEU A 245 2.39 0.59 31.11
C LEU A 245 3.49 0.46 30.05
N THR A 246 4.71 0.11 30.47
CA THR A 246 5.82 -0.23 29.56
C THR A 246 6.12 -1.72 29.67
N VAL A 247 5.83 -2.48 28.61
CA VAL A 247 6.18 -3.91 28.53
C VAL A 247 7.44 -4.06 27.70
N ARG A 248 8.52 -4.58 28.30
CA ARG A 248 9.77 -4.90 27.60
C ARG A 248 9.90 -6.42 27.50
N THR A 249 9.91 -6.94 26.28
CA THR A 249 10.20 -8.35 25.98
C THR A 249 11.60 -8.46 25.38
N LYS A 250 12.34 -9.50 25.74
CA LYS A 250 13.61 -9.85 25.07
C LYS A 250 13.36 -10.59 23.77
#